data_AF-A0A1W2BT13-F1
#
_entry.id   AF-A0A1W2BT13-F1
#
_cell.length_a   1.000
_cell.length_b   1.000
_cell.length_c   1.000
_cell.angle_alpha   90.00
_cell.angle_beta   90.00
_cell.angle_gamma   90.00
#
_symmetry.space_group_name_H-M   'P 1'
#
loop_
_entity.id
_entity.type
_entity.pdbx_description
1 polymer ?
#
loop_
_entity_poly.entity_id
_entity_poly.type
_entity_poly.pdbx_seq_one_letter_code
_entity_poly.pdbx_strand_id
1 'polypeptide(L)' 'MTTTTITTTTSPETTESTSQSLKFCSSCSREKRLEGGTWIPTSNKKQRWICASCLYNRTHRTGSAKE' A
#
# COMPACT_ATOMS: atom_id res chain seq x y z
N MET A 1 14.75 46.33 -22.66
CA MET A 1 15.40 45.77 -21.46
C MET A 1 14.34 45.77 -20.37
N THR A 2 13.75 44.62 -20.06
CA THR A 2 12.64 44.51 -19.10
C THR A 2 12.94 43.42 -18.09
N THR A 3 12.94 43.86 -16.83
CA THR A 3 13.44 43.23 -15.62
C THR A 3 12.60 42.02 -15.19
N THR A 4 13.27 40.95 -14.80
CA THR A 4 12.70 39.70 -14.29
C THR A 4 12.21 39.87 -12.85
N THR A 5 10.94 39.54 -12.58
CA THR A 5 10.39 39.42 -11.23
C THR A 5 10.58 37.97 -10.76
N ILE A 6 11.34 37.78 -9.68
CA ILE A 6 11.53 36.48 -9.02
C ILE A 6 10.64 36.49 -7.78
N THR A 7 9.69 35.57 -7.69
CA THR A 7 8.86 35.35 -6.50
C THR A 7 9.26 34.03 -5.87
N THR A 8 9.91 34.11 -4.72
CA THR A 8 10.25 32.95 -3.89
C THR A 8 9.23 32.83 -2.76
N THR A 9 8.99 31.58 -2.36
CA THR A 9 8.54 31.13 -1.02
C THR A 9 7.03 30.90 -0.84
N THR A 10 6.61 29.63 -0.90
CA THR A 10 6.26 28.83 0.30
C THR A 10 6.01 27.38 -0.10
N SER A 11 7.00 26.53 0.13
CA SER A 11 6.86 25.07 0.15
C SER A 11 6.27 24.65 1.50
N PRO A 12 5.22 23.81 1.57
CA PRO A 12 5.10 22.89 2.68
C PRO A 12 6.06 21.72 2.45
N GLU A 13 6.89 21.46 3.45
CA GLU A 13 7.62 20.21 3.61
C GLU A 13 6.67 19.03 3.36
N THR A 14 6.95 18.27 2.31
CA THR A 14 6.77 16.83 2.38
C THR A 14 8.01 16.25 1.75
N THR A 15 9.04 16.23 2.59
CA THR A 15 9.95 15.11 2.77
C THR A 15 10.11 14.25 1.53
N GLU A 16 11.25 14.41 0.89
CA GLU A 16 11.98 13.32 0.26
C GLU A 16 11.75 12.02 1.07
N SER A 17 10.82 11.20 0.61
CA SER A 17 10.52 9.92 1.21
C SER A 17 10.25 9.01 0.05
N THR A 18 11.25 8.18 -0.23
CA THR A 18 11.17 6.96 -1.04
C THR A 18 9.72 6.56 -1.24
N SER A 19 9.27 6.52 -2.50
CA SER A 19 7.93 6.16 -2.94
C SER A 19 7.52 4.76 -2.43
N GLN A 20 7.33 4.64 -1.13
CA GLN A 20 6.86 3.45 -0.44
C GLN A 20 5.36 3.53 -0.58
N SER A 21 4.84 3.10 -1.73
CA SER A 21 3.41 2.99 -1.95
C SER A 21 2.84 2.16 -0.79
N LEU A 22 2.08 2.79 0.11
CA LEU A 22 1.40 2.11 1.21
C LEU A 22 0.01 1.70 0.74
N LYS A 23 -0.44 0.52 1.18
CA LYS A 23 -1.76 -0.02 0.86
C LYS A 23 -2.41 -0.61 2.10
N PHE A 24 -3.72 -0.46 2.20
CA PHE A 24 -4.51 -0.98 3.30
C PHE A 24 -4.83 -2.47 3.12
N CYS A 25 -4.35 -3.30 4.03
CA CYS A 25 -4.63 -4.73 4.03
C CYS A 25 -6.05 -5.00 4.49
N SER A 26 -6.86 -5.64 3.65
CA SER A 26 -8.25 -6.00 3.97
C SER A 26 -8.38 -7.14 5.00
N SER A 27 -7.27 -7.73 5.46
CA SER A 27 -7.26 -8.83 6.42
C SER A 27 -6.90 -8.37 7.84
N CYS A 28 -5.84 -7.56 7.98
CA CYS A 28 -5.41 -7.04 9.28
C CYS A 28 -5.78 -5.57 9.51
N SER A 29 -6.45 -4.93 8.55
CA SER A 29 -6.90 -3.54 8.61
C SER A 29 -5.78 -2.55 8.94
N ARG A 30 -4.57 -2.83 8.45
CA ARG A 30 -3.37 -1.99 8.64
C ARG A 30 -2.79 -1.57 7.31
N GLU A 31 -2.21 -0.38 7.30
CA GLU A 31 -1.37 0.08 6.20
C GLU A 31 -0.05 -0.68 6.19
N LYS A 32 0.32 -1.17 5.03
CA LYS A 32 1.54 -1.93 4.78
C LYS A 32 2.14 -1.47 3.46
N ARG A 33 3.43 -1.73 3.27
CA ARG A 33 4.06 -1.54 1.96
C ARG A 33 3.29 -2.36 0.92
N LEU A 34 3.01 -1.75 -0.23
CA LEU A 34 2.38 -2.39 -1.38
C LEU A 34 3.23 -3.58 -1.85
N GLU A 35 4.56 -3.41 -1.77
CA GLU A 35 5.57 -4.44 -2.02
C GLU A 35 5.27 -5.72 -1.25
N GLY A 36 5.06 -6.81 -1.99
CA GLY A 36 4.81 -8.15 -1.45
C GLY A 36 3.35 -8.43 -1.05
N GLY A 37 2.43 -7.48 -1.15
CA GLY A 37 1.01 -7.77 -1.04
C GLY A 37 0.42 -8.34 -2.34
N THR A 38 -0.77 -8.92 -2.24
CA THR A 38 -1.47 -9.50 -3.39
C THR A 38 -2.95 -9.16 -3.41
N TRP A 39 -3.52 -9.09 -4.61
CA TRP A 39 -4.96 -8.94 -4.82
C TRP A 39 -5.62 -10.31 -4.87
N ILE A 40 -6.52 -10.57 -3.93
CA ILE A 40 -7.30 -11.80 -3.90
C ILE A 40 -8.72 -11.55 -4.42
N PRO A 41 -9.25 -12.43 -5.27
CA PRO A 41 -10.63 -12.33 -5.72
C PRO A 41 -11.59 -12.58 -4.55
N THR A 42 -12.73 -11.90 -4.55
CA THR A 42 -13.84 -12.14 -3.63
C THR A 42 -15.09 -12.57 -4.41
N SER A 43 -16.02 -13.25 -3.74
CA SER A 43 -17.27 -13.78 -4.36
C SER A 43 -18.13 -12.71 -5.03
N ASN A 44 -17.97 -11.44 -4.66
CA ASN A 44 -18.69 -10.31 -5.24
C ASN A 44 -18.03 -9.70 -6.48
N LYS A 45 -17.15 -10.46 -7.18
CA LYS A 45 -16.30 -9.98 -8.29
C LYS A 45 -15.36 -8.81 -7.94
N LYS A 46 -15.35 -8.37 -6.69
CA LYS A 46 -14.43 -7.35 -6.18
C LYS A 46 -13.10 -7.98 -5.80
N GLN A 47 -11.99 -7.32 -6.08
CA GLN A 47 -10.68 -7.72 -5.57
C GLN A 47 -10.40 -7.00 -4.25
N ARG A 48 -9.76 -7.69 -3.31
CA ARG A 48 -9.28 -7.09 -2.07
C ARG A 48 -7.78 -7.29 -1.95
N TRP A 49 -7.05 -6.26 -1.53
CA TRP A 49 -5.62 -6.35 -1.33
C TRP A 49 -5.32 -6.86 0.07
N ILE A 50 -4.37 -7.79 0.17
CA ILE A 50 -3.86 -8.31 1.42
C ILE A 50 -2.33 -8.21 1.45
N CYS A 51 -1.76 -7.93 2.61
CA CYS A 51 -0.30 -7.85 2.76
C CYS A 51 0.35 -9.24 2.78
N ALA A 52 1.66 -9.30 2.49
CA ALA A 52 2.46 -10.52 2.46
C ALA A 52 2.26 -11.40 3.71
N SER A 53 2.28 -10.80 4.91
CA SER A 53 2.13 -11.54 6.17
C SER A 53 0.74 -12.17 6.32
N CYS A 54 -0.31 -11.48 5.88
CA CYS A 54 -1.67 -12.01 5.91
C CYS A 54 -1.87 -13.09 4.83
N LEU A 55 -1.20 -12.95 3.67
CA LEU A 55 -1.15 -13.99 2.65
C LEU A 55 -0.46 -15.26 3.18
N TYR A 56 0.73 -15.11 3.76
CA TYR A 56 1.49 -16.20 4.36
C TYR A 56 0.69 -16.92 5.45
N ASN A 57 0.10 -16.18 6.40
CA ASN A 57 -0.74 -16.80 7.43
C ASN A 57 -1.94 -17.52 6.80
N ARG A 58 -2.53 -16.97 5.73
CA ARG A 58 -3.64 -17.63 5.05
C ARG A 58 -3.20 -18.96 4.44
N THR A 59 -2.11 -19.00 3.67
CA THR A 59 -1.63 -20.23 3.02
C THR A 59 -1.08 -21.26 4.01
N HIS A 60 -0.37 -20.83 5.04
CA HIS A 60 0.19 -21.72 6.05
C HIS A 60 -0.84 -22.22 7.08
N ARG A 61 -1.84 -21.42 7.46
CA ARG A 61 -2.97 -21.94 8.27
C ARG A 61 -3.95 -22.77 7.46
N THR A 62 -4.14 -22.51 6.17
CA THR A 62 -4.96 -23.42 5.34
C THR A 62 -4.27 -24.75 5.06
N GLY A 63 -2.95 -24.84 5.23
CA GLY A 63 -2.25 -26.12 5.40
C GLY A 63 -2.58 -26.86 6.71
N SER A 64 -3.41 -26.29 7.59
CA SER A 64 -3.96 -26.95 8.79
C SER A 64 -5.49 -26.98 8.80
N ALA A 65 -6.14 -26.66 7.69
CA ALA A 65 -7.58 -26.81 7.53
C ALA A 65 -7.84 -27.90 6.50
N LYS A 66 -8.13 -29.10 7.02
CA LYS A 66 -8.36 -30.40 6.39
C LYS A 66 -7.11 -31.29 6.33
N GLU A 67 -7.18 -32.56 6.70
CA GLU A 67 -8.24 -33.43 7.25
C GLU A 67 -7.52 -34.72 7.66
#